data_AF-A0A1M5AYU3-F1
#
_entry.id   AF-A0A1M5AYU3-F1
#
_cell.length_a   1.000
_cell.length_b   1.000
_cell.length_c   1.000
_cell.angle_alpha   90.00
_cell.angle_beta   90.00
_cell.angle_gamma   90.00
#
_symmetry.space_group_name_H-M   'P 1'
#
loop_
_entity.id
_entity.type
_entity.pdbx_description
1 polymer ?
#
loop_
_entity_poly.entity_id
_entity_poly.type
_entity_poly.pdbx_seq_one_letter_code
_entity_poly.pdbx_strand_id
1 'polypeptide(L)'
;MSTKKTLAIEIESDTIKRLNDAQMADLQNKIEALRIERISDHIRSLRKQYVETITEIQKQLETYGLDMHRLVALTTDEQIKEYVMEFIGRPPPVKRIPPKYRNPDNPEQTWTGRGNAPHWVKEFLAAGGDLDDCLIDKRQAIKRTPARKPITSPAKQAKIGRGKAAAKHARSK
;
A
#
# COMPACT_ATOMS: atom_id res chain seq x y z
N MET A 1 -22.03 52.76 41.47
CA MET A 1 -22.72 52.21 40.28
C MET A 1 -21.85 51.34 39.37
N SER A 2 -20.54 51.21 39.60
CA SER A 2 -19.62 50.52 38.67
C SER A 2 -19.66 48.97 38.76
N THR A 3 -19.88 48.40 39.94
CA THR A 3 -19.73 46.95 40.19
C THR A 3 -20.80 46.07 39.54
N LYS A 4 -22.06 46.52 39.52
CA LYS A 4 -23.15 45.77 38.85
C LYS A 4 -22.95 45.67 37.34
N LYS A 5 -22.35 46.69 36.72
CA LYS A 5 -22.08 46.70 35.27
C LYS A 5 -20.92 45.77 34.91
N THR A 6 -19.89 45.71 35.75
CA THR A 6 -18.75 44.77 35.57
C THR A 6 -19.18 43.31 35.67
N LEU A 7 -19.98 42.96 36.68
CA LEU A 7 -20.50 41.59 36.85
C LEU A 7 -21.39 41.14 35.68
N ALA A 8 -22.20 42.05 35.14
CA ALA A 8 -23.05 41.75 33.97
C ALA A 8 -22.20 41.41 32.73
N ILE A 9 -21.10 42.13 32.50
CA ILE A 9 -20.19 41.89 31.38
C ILE A 9 -19.44 40.56 31.52
N GLU A 10 -19.03 40.19 32.75
CA GLU A 10 -18.38 38.90 33.02
C GLU A 10 -19.34 37.72 32.77
N ILE A 11 -20.59 37.84 33.21
CA ILE A 11 -21.62 36.82 32.97
C ILE A 11 -21.90 36.65 31.46
N GLU A 12 -21.99 37.75 30.70
CA GLU A 12 -22.11 37.71 29.23
C GLU A 12 -20.90 37.07 28.56
N SER A 13 -19.68 37.38 29.01
CA SER A 13 -18.44 36.79 28.50
C SER A 13 -18.39 35.27 28.74
N ASP A 14 -18.78 34.82 29.93
CA ASP A 14 -18.81 33.40 30.27
C ASP A 14 -19.91 32.62 29.52
N THR A 15 -21.05 33.24 29.24
CA THR A 15 -22.08 32.63 28.41
C THR A 15 -21.63 32.48 26.96
N ILE A 16 -20.96 33.50 26.41
CA ILE A 16 -20.40 33.45 25.05
C ILE A 16 -19.34 32.35 24.92
N LYS A 17 -18.42 32.22 25.90
CA LYS A 17 -17.41 31.14 25.91
C LYS A 17 -18.05 29.76 25.93
N ARG A 18 -19.03 29.53 26.83
CA ARG A 18 -19.75 28.26 26.91
C ARG A 18 -20.48 27.91 25.63
N LEU A 19 -21.10 28.90 24.96
CA LEU A 19 -21.75 28.72 23.67
C LEU A 19 -20.73 28.29 22.60
N ASN A 20 -19.57 28.94 22.54
CA ASN A 20 -18.51 28.59 21.59
C ASN A 20 -17.94 27.19 21.86
N ASP A 21 -17.71 26.85 23.14
CA ASP A 21 -17.21 25.53 23.53
C ASP A 21 -18.22 24.42 23.22
N ALA A 22 -19.52 24.68 23.41
CA ALA A 22 -20.58 23.75 23.04
C ALA A 22 -20.66 23.53 21.52
N GLN A 23 -20.52 24.61 20.73
CA GLN A 23 -20.45 24.51 19.26
C GLN A 23 -19.20 23.75 18.80
N MET A 24 -18.06 23.98 19.45
CA MET A 24 -16.82 23.24 19.17
C MET A 24 -16.94 21.75 19.51
N ALA A 25 -17.60 21.40 20.62
CA ALA A 25 -17.88 20.02 20.97
C ALA A 25 -18.80 19.33 19.95
N ASP A 26 -19.83 20.02 19.46
CA ASP A 26 -20.72 19.50 18.42
C ASP A 26 -19.98 19.24 17.09
N LEU A 27 -19.12 20.18 16.67
CA LEU A 27 -18.28 20.00 15.48
C LEU A 27 -17.31 18.84 15.63
N GLN A 28 -16.70 18.67 16.81
CA GLN A 28 -15.84 17.53 17.10
C GLN A 28 -16.61 16.21 17.03
N ASN A 29 -17.80 16.14 17.64
CA ASN A 29 -18.67 14.97 17.56
C ASN A 29 -19.04 14.63 16.11
N LYS A 30 -19.35 15.64 15.29
CA LYS A 30 -19.68 15.46 13.88
C LYS A 30 -18.49 14.93 13.07
N ILE A 31 -17.29 15.44 13.33
CA ILE A 31 -16.06 14.96 12.68
C ILE A 31 -15.81 13.49 13.04
N GLU A 32 -15.93 13.13 14.32
CA GLU A 32 -15.72 11.76 14.76
C GLU A 32 -16.78 10.81 14.20
N ALA A 33 -18.05 11.22 14.15
CA ALA A 33 -19.12 10.45 13.53
C ALA A 33 -18.80 10.14 12.04
N LEU A 34 -18.37 11.15 11.27
CA LEU A 34 -17.99 10.96 9.87
C LEU A 34 -16.76 10.07 9.70
N ARG A 35 -15.79 10.13 10.62
CA ARG A 35 -14.62 9.22 10.61
C ARG A 35 -15.04 7.77 10.85
N ILE A 36 -15.90 7.55 11.86
CA ILE A 36 -16.42 6.23 12.21
C ILE A 36 -17.22 5.65 11.04
N GLU A 37 -18.07 6.46 10.41
CA GLU A 37 -18.85 6.05 9.23
C GLU A 37 -17.93 5.58 8.09
N ARG A 38 -16.94 6.40 7.72
CA ARG A 38 -15.99 6.07 6.65
C ARG A 38 -15.21 4.78 6.95
N ILE A 39 -14.75 4.60 8.19
CA ILE A 39 -14.03 3.38 8.58
C ILE A 39 -14.97 2.18 8.50
N SER A 40 -16.21 2.32 8.99
CA SER A 40 -17.22 1.26 8.98
C SER A 40 -17.58 0.83 7.55
N ASP A 41 -17.71 1.79 6.63
CA ASP A 41 -17.95 1.53 5.22
C ASP A 41 -16.80 0.77 4.56
N HIS A 42 -15.55 1.14 4.89
CA HIS A 42 -14.39 0.43 4.40
C HIS A 42 -14.33 -1.01 4.92
N ILE A 43 -14.61 -1.22 6.22
CA ILE A 43 -14.72 -2.56 6.81
C ILE A 43 -15.83 -3.37 6.13
N ARG A 44 -16.98 -2.75 5.85
CA ARG A 44 -18.09 -3.42 5.14
C ARG A 44 -17.68 -3.81 3.72
N SER A 45 -16.97 -2.94 3.01
CA SER A 45 -16.44 -3.22 1.67
C SER A 45 -15.44 -4.36 1.69
N LEU A 46 -14.47 -4.35 2.61
CA LEU A 46 -13.47 -5.42 2.74
C LEU A 46 -14.12 -6.75 3.08
N ARG A 47 -15.09 -6.77 4.00
CA ARG A 47 -15.86 -7.98 4.34
C ARG A 47 -16.62 -8.52 3.14
N LYS A 48 -17.24 -7.65 2.34
CA LYS A 48 -17.93 -8.05 1.11
C LYS A 48 -16.97 -8.73 0.14
N GLN A 49 -15.81 -8.11 -0.12
CA GLN A 49 -14.78 -8.67 -0.99
C GLN A 49 -14.29 -10.04 -0.48
N TYR A 50 -14.05 -10.17 0.83
CA TYR A 50 -13.62 -11.42 1.45
C TYR A 50 -14.64 -12.54 1.23
N VAL A 51 -15.92 -12.28 1.52
CA VAL A 51 -17.00 -13.26 1.32
C VAL A 51 -17.09 -13.66 -0.15
N GLU A 52 -17.04 -12.70 -1.07
CA GLU A 52 -17.09 -12.96 -2.52
C GLU A 52 -15.93 -13.85 -2.99
N THR A 53 -14.70 -13.55 -2.56
CA THR A 53 -13.54 -14.39 -2.88
C THR A 53 -13.65 -15.79 -2.30
N ILE A 54 -14.18 -15.94 -1.08
CA ILE A 54 -14.42 -17.25 -0.48
C ILE A 54 -15.45 -18.03 -1.29
N THR A 55 -16.56 -17.41 -1.67
CA THR A 55 -17.61 -18.08 -2.44
C THR A 55 -17.10 -18.54 -3.81
N GLU A 56 -16.23 -17.74 -4.44
CA GLU A 56 -15.59 -18.13 -5.70
C GLU A 56 -14.65 -19.33 -5.50
N ILE A 57 -13.86 -19.33 -4.43
CA ILE A 57 -13.01 -20.48 -4.07
C ILE A 57 -13.85 -21.73 -3.79
N GLN A 58 -14.95 -21.61 -3.04
CA GLN A 58 -15.86 -22.73 -2.75
C GLN A 58 -16.40 -23.32 -4.04
N LYS A 59 -16.93 -22.48 -4.93
CA LYS A 59 -17.44 -22.89 -6.24
C LYS A 59 -16.37 -23.59 -7.09
N GLN A 60 -15.15 -23.07 -7.08
CA GLN A 60 -14.03 -23.71 -7.78
C GLN A 60 -13.68 -25.07 -7.18
N LEU A 61 -13.66 -25.20 -5.85
CA LEU A 61 -13.40 -26.47 -5.16
C LEU A 61 -14.48 -27.53 -5.44
N GLU A 62 -15.75 -27.12 -5.49
CA GLU A 62 -16.88 -28.00 -5.84
C GLU A 62 -16.73 -28.61 -7.24
N THR A 63 -16.14 -27.89 -8.20
CA THR A 63 -15.86 -28.47 -9.54
C THR A 63 -14.90 -29.66 -9.49
N TYR A 64 -14.08 -29.74 -8.44
CA TYR A 64 -13.18 -30.85 -8.17
C TYR A 64 -13.72 -31.83 -7.11
N GLY A 65 -14.97 -31.67 -6.66
CA GLY A 65 -15.58 -32.48 -5.61
C GLY A 65 -14.99 -32.26 -4.21
N LEU A 66 -14.27 -31.14 -4.00
CA LEU A 66 -13.62 -30.84 -2.73
C LEU A 66 -14.52 -29.94 -1.86
N ASP A 67 -14.62 -30.26 -0.58
CA ASP A 67 -15.28 -29.41 0.41
C ASP A 67 -14.25 -28.53 1.14
N MET A 68 -14.49 -27.22 1.11
CA MET A 68 -13.65 -26.25 1.81
C MET A 68 -13.70 -26.43 3.33
N HIS A 69 -14.86 -26.75 3.90
CA HIS A 69 -14.98 -26.95 5.36
C HIS A 69 -14.14 -28.14 5.80
N ARG A 70 -14.14 -29.21 5.01
CA ARG A 70 -13.26 -30.35 5.25
C ARG A 70 -11.79 -29.97 5.13
N LEU A 71 -11.37 -29.30 4.06
CA LEU A 71 -9.97 -28.88 3.85
C LEU A 71 -9.43 -28.04 5.02
N VAL A 72 -10.21 -27.05 5.49
CA VAL A 72 -9.81 -26.17 6.60
C VAL A 72 -9.73 -26.91 7.94
N ALA A 73 -10.49 -28.00 8.10
CA ALA A 73 -10.45 -28.82 9.30
C ALA A 73 -9.23 -29.77 9.36
N LEU A 74 -8.51 -29.95 8.25
CA LEU A 74 -7.28 -30.76 8.21
C LEU A 74 -6.11 -29.91 8.68
N THR A 75 -5.30 -30.45 9.59
CA THR A 75 -4.23 -29.71 10.25
C THR A 75 -2.84 -30.10 9.78
N THR A 76 -2.71 -31.24 9.08
CA THR A 76 -1.43 -31.74 8.58
C THR A 76 -1.41 -31.81 7.06
N ASP A 77 -0.24 -31.58 6.49
CA ASP A 77 -0.01 -31.68 5.04
C ASP A 77 -0.36 -33.08 4.50
N GLU A 78 -0.12 -34.14 5.28
CA GLU A 78 -0.42 -35.51 4.87
C GLU A 78 -1.93 -35.77 4.82
N GLN A 79 -2.69 -35.26 5.80
CA GLN A 79 -4.17 -35.34 5.79
C GLN A 79 -4.76 -34.58 4.60
N ILE A 80 -4.26 -33.38 4.32
CA ILE A 80 -4.69 -32.57 3.18
C ILE A 80 -4.42 -33.33 1.88
N LYS A 81 -3.21 -33.88 1.75
CA LYS A 81 -2.79 -34.62 0.57
C LYS A 81 -3.63 -35.88 0.35
N GLU A 82 -3.92 -36.64 1.40
CA GLU A 82 -4.78 -37.84 1.31
C GLU A 82 -6.19 -37.49 0.83
N TYR A 83 -6.81 -36.47 1.45
CA TYR A 83 -8.13 -35.99 1.06
C TYR A 83 -8.16 -35.47 -0.39
N VAL A 84 -7.19 -34.65 -0.78
CA VAL A 84 -7.06 -34.15 -2.16
C VAL A 84 -6.87 -35.31 -3.15
N MET A 85 -6.09 -36.33 -2.79
CA MET A 85 -5.80 -37.45 -3.69
C MET A 85 -7.03 -38.34 -3.93
N GLU A 86 -7.94 -38.42 -2.96
CA GLU A 86 -9.22 -39.14 -3.06
C GLU A 86 -10.16 -38.53 -4.12
N PHE A 87 -10.24 -37.20 -4.19
CA PHE A 87 -11.22 -36.51 -5.05
C PHE A 87 -10.66 -36.05 -6.40
N ILE A 88 -9.39 -35.62 -6.47
CA ILE A 88 -8.78 -35.05 -7.69
C ILE A 88 -7.81 -36.02 -8.38
N GLY A 89 -7.53 -37.18 -7.76
CA GLY A 89 -6.46 -38.08 -8.18
C GLY A 89 -5.07 -37.47 -7.95
N ARG A 90 -4.01 -38.13 -8.46
CA ARG A 90 -2.64 -37.65 -8.27
C ARG A 90 -2.45 -36.31 -9.03
N PRO A 91 -2.21 -35.18 -8.34
CA PRO A 91 -1.87 -33.95 -9.04
C PRO A 91 -0.60 -34.19 -9.88
N PRO A 92 -0.53 -33.66 -11.12
CA PRO A 92 0.65 -33.82 -11.96
C PRO A 92 1.88 -33.32 -11.17
N PRO A 93 3.01 -34.05 -11.22
CA PRO A 93 4.18 -33.70 -10.42
C PRO A 93 4.56 -32.25 -10.72
N VAL A 94 4.50 -31.41 -9.67
CA VAL A 94 4.92 -30.02 -9.76
C VAL A 94 6.41 -30.04 -10.08
N LYS A 95 6.76 -29.75 -11.35
CA LYS A 95 8.15 -29.58 -11.75
C LYS A 95 8.71 -28.44 -10.91
N ARG A 96 9.57 -28.75 -9.94
CA ARG A 96 10.30 -27.76 -9.15
C ARG A 96 11.15 -26.95 -10.13
N ILE A 97 10.71 -25.74 -10.41
CA ILE A 97 11.44 -24.81 -11.28
C ILE A 97 12.51 -24.15 -10.39
N PRO A 98 13.77 -24.11 -10.84
CA PRO A 98 14.81 -23.43 -10.07
C PRO A 98 14.46 -21.94 -9.89
N PRO A 99 14.87 -21.33 -8.76
CA PRO A 99 14.70 -19.90 -8.58
C PRO A 99 15.43 -19.13 -9.71
N LYS A 100 14.76 -18.12 -10.24
CA LYS A 100 15.29 -17.24 -11.29
C LYS A 100 15.84 -15.93 -10.72
N TYR A 101 15.18 -15.45 -9.67
CA TYR A 101 15.48 -14.19 -8.99
C TYR A 101 15.79 -14.45 -7.51
N ARG A 102 16.68 -13.62 -6.95
CA ARG A 102 17.06 -13.61 -5.53
C ARG A 102 17.03 -12.18 -5.02
N ASN A 103 16.49 -11.98 -3.83
CA ASN A 103 16.46 -10.68 -3.18
C ASN A 103 17.90 -10.23 -2.83
N PRO A 104 18.35 -9.05 -3.27
CA PRO A 104 19.65 -8.48 -2.91
C PRO A 104 19.83 -8.21 -1.41
N ASP A 105 18.75 -7.87 -0.71
CA ASP A 105 18.76 -7.53 0.72
C ASP A 105 18.68 -8.77 1.62
N ASN A 106 18.10 -9.87 1.11
CA ASN A 106 17.97 -11.13 1.84
C ASN A 106 18.09 -12.36 0.90
N PRO A 107 19.26 -13.01 0.83
CA PRO A 107 19.53 -14.06 -0.17
C PRO A 107 18.70 -15.34 -0.01
N GLU A 108 18.08 -15.56 1.17
CA GLU A 108 17.16 -16.68 1.41
C GLU A 108 15.83 -16.50 0.67
N GLN A 109 15.46 -15.26 0.36
CA GLN A 109 14.26 -14.96 -0.40
C GLN A 109 14.53 -15.11 -1.90
N THR A 110 13.90 -16.11 -2.51
CA THR A 110 14.04 -16.38 -3.95
C THR A 110 12.69 -16.47 -4.64
N TRP A 111 12.69 -16.27 -5.95
CA TRP A 111 11.49 -16.36 -6.77
C TRP A 111 11.79 -17.02 -8.11
N THR A 112 10.94 -17.95 -8.53
CA THR A 112 11.09 -18.68 -9.81
C THR A 112 10.74 -17.81 -11.02
N GLY A 113 10.16 -16.63 -10.81
CA GLY A 113 9.65 -15.77 -11.88
C GLY A 113 8.33 -16.25 -12.48
N ARG A 114 7.66 -17.22 -11.83
CA ARG A 114 6.31 -17.68 -12.18
C ARG A 114 5.36 -17.44 -11.00
N GLY A 115 4.08 -17.22 -11.31
CA GLY A 115 3.04 -16.97 -10.31
C GLY A 115 3.12 -15.57 -9.69
N ASN A 116 2.51 -15.41 -8.51
CA ASN A 116 2.47 -14.14 -7.81
C ASN A 116 3.86 -13.70 -7.36
N ALA A 117 4.22 -12.44 -7.67
CA ALA A 117 5.46 -11.85 -7.21
C ALA A 117 5.44 -11.69 -5.68
N PRO A 118 6.50 -12.14 -4.97
CA PRO A 118 6.62 -11.96 -3.53
C PRO A 118 6.76 -10.48 -3.16
N HIS A 119 6.54 -10.16 -1.88
CA HIS A 119 6.51 -8.79 -1.39
C HIS A 119 7.79 -8.01 -1.74
N TRP A 120 8.96 -8.61 -1.50
CA TRP A 120 10.26 -7.99 -1.77
C TRP A 120 10.44 -7.59 -3.24
N VAL A 121 9.90 -8.36 -4.20
CA VAL A 121 9.97 -7.99 -5.62
C VAL A 121 9.18 -6.73 -5.89
N LYS A 122 7.99 -6.61 -5.28
CA LYS A 122 7.13 -5.43 -5.44
C LYS A 122 7.78 -4.19 -4.83
N GLU A 123 8.36 -4.33 -3.65
CA GLU A 123 9.10 -3.25 -2.98
C GLU A 123 10.33 -2.83 -3.77
N PHE A 124 11.12 -3.79 -4.26
CA PHE A 124 12.32 -3.54 -5.07
C PHE A 124 11.99 -2.77 -6.35
N LEU A 125 10.91 -3.16 -7.04
CA LEU A 125 10.42 -2.45 -8.23
C LEU A 125 9.87 -1.05 -7.87
N ALA A 126 9.16 -0.91 -6.75
CA ALA A 126 8.64 0.38 -6.29
C ALA A 126 9.76 1.36 -5.90
N ALA A 127 10.90 0.85 -5.40
CA ALA A 127 12.12 1.61 -5.14
C ALA A 127 12.88 2.03 -6.43
N GLY A 128 12.38 1.64 -7.61
CA GLY A 128 12.99 1.97 -8.91
C GLY A 128 14.08 1.00 -9.37
N GLY A 129 14.26 -0.13 -8.66
CA GLY A 129 15.16 -1.19 -9.08
C GLY A 129 14.65 -1.96 -10.30
N ASP A 130 15.56 -2.54 -11.09
CA ASP A 130 15.19 -3.37 -12.23
C ASP A 130 15.19 -4.86 -11.85
N LEU A 131 14.16 -5.61 -12.24
CA LEU A 131 14.06 -7.03 -11.88
C LEU A 131 15.26 -7.86 -12.36
N ASP A 132 15.95 -7.44 -13.43
CA ASP A 132 17.15 -8.11 -13.92
C ASP A 132 18.36 -7.94 -12.94
N ASP A 133 18.34 -6.93 -12.08
CA ASP A 133 19.31 -6.78 -10.97
C ASP A 133 19.15 -7.89 -9.92
N CYS A 134 17.97 -8.50 -9.84
CA CYS A 134 17.72 -9.64 -8.96
C CYS A 134 17.98 -10.99 -9.63
N LEU A 135 18.37 -11.05 -10.91
CA LEU A 135 18.65 -12.33 -11.60
C LEU A 135 19.82 -13.06 -10.95
N ILE A 136 19.61 -14.35 -10.66
CA ILE A 136 20.68 -15.26 -10.21
C ILE A 136 21.64 -15.53 -11.37
N ASP A 137 21.12 -15.76 -12.58
CA ASP A 137 21.91 -15.92 -13.80
C ASP A 137 21.98 -14.60 -14.58
N LYS A 138 23.04 -13.83 -14.35
CA LYS A 138 23.30 -12.54 -14.99
C LYS A 138 23.47 -12.63 -16.51
N ARG A 139 23.78 -13.81 -17.07
CA ARG A 139 23.86 -13.99 -18.53
C ARG A 139 22.50 -13.84 -19.20
N GLN A 140 21.41 -14.10 -18.47
CA GLN A 140 20.05 -13.89 -18.96
C GLN A 140 19.68 -12.41 -19.06
N ALA A 141 20.26 -11.54 -18.22
CA ALA A 141 20.06 -10.09 -18.33
C ALA A 141 20.62 -9.56 -19.66
N ILE A 142 21.85 -9.96 -19.99
CA ILE A 142 22.59 -9.53 -21.19
C ILE A 142 21.83 -9.87 -22.49
N LYS A 143 21.09 -10.99 -22.51
CA LYS A 143 20.28 -11.40 -23.67
C LYS A 143 18.99 -10.59 -23.83
N ARG A 144 18.49 -9.99 -22.75
CA ARG A 144 17.18 -9.31 -22.72
C ARG A 144 17.30 -7.81 -22.94
N THR A 145 18.46 -7.22 -22.70
CA THR A 145 18.68 -5.79 -22.90
C THR A 145 19.09 -5.50 -24.36
N PRO A 146 18.24 -4.88 -25.20
CA PRO A 146 18.77 -4.06 -26.28
C PRO A 146 19.52 -2.89 -25.62
N ALA A 147 20.74 -2.62 -26.08
CA ALA A 147 21.69 -1.66 -25.49
C ALA A 147 21.02 -0.45 -24.83
N ARG A 148 20.89 -0.47 -23.50
CA ARG A 148 20.46 0.69 -22.72
C ARG A 148 21.64 1.66 -22.70
N LYS A 149 21.48 2.81 -23.35
CA LYS A 149 22.49 3.88 -23.30
C LYS A 149 22.79 4.22 -21.83
N PRO A 150 24.05 4.41 -21.45
CA PRO A 150 24.39 4.81 -20.09
C PRO A 150 23.67 6.13 -19.79
N ILE A 151 22.92 6.15 -18.69
CA ILE A 151 22.44 7.41 -18.11
C ILE A 151 23.68 8.07 -17.51
N THR A 152 24.44 8.78 -18.34
CA THR A 152 25.37 9.79 -17.84
C THR A 152 24.51 10.88 -17.22
N SER A 153 24.54 10.96 -15.89
CA SER A 153 24.05 12.13 -15.17
C SER A 153 24.89 13.34 -15.64
N PRO A 154 24.31 14.36 -16.31
CA PRO A 154 25.08 15.56 -16.62
C PRO A 154 25.12 16.39 -15.34
N ALA A 155 26.25 16.32 -14.64
CA ALA A 155 26.68 17.36 -13.72
C ALA A 155 26.59 18.72 -14.44
N LYS A 156 25.75 19.63 -13.95
CA LYS A 156 25.74 21.02 -14.39
C LYS A 156 25.98 21.93 -13.19
N GLN A 157 27.26 22.06 -12.84
CA GLN A 157 27.75 23.25 -12.13
C GLN A 157 28.37 24.22 -13.13
N ALA A 158 27.86 25.46 -13.03
CA ALA A 158 28.49 26.75 -13.27
C ALA A 158 29.00 27.10 -14.69
N LYS A 159 28.56 28.27 -15.17
CA LYS A 159 29.50 29.36 -15.44
C LYS A 159 28.85 30.75 -15.41
N ILE A 160 29.55 31.60 -14.69
CA ILE A 160 29.39 33.02 -14.41
C ILE A 160 29.65 33.82 -15.70
N GLY A 161 28.91 34.91 -15.92
CA GLY A 161 29.17 35.88 -17.00
C GLY A 161 28.48 37.22 -16.76
N ARG A 162 29.27 38.20 -16.31
CA ARG A 162 28.93 39.59 -15.92
C ARG A 162 28.30 40.45 -17.03
N GLY A 163 27.45 41.40 -16.63
CA GLY A 163 27.16 42.62 -17.39
C GLY A 163 26.26 43.60 -16.62
N LYS A 164 26.83 44.75 -16.22
CA LYS A 164 26.24 45.94 -15.53
C LYS A 164 25.07 46.54 -16.35
N ALA A 165 24.13 47.36 -15.84
CA ALA A 165 24.31 48.55 -15.00
C ALA A 165 22.97 49.10 -14.44
N ALA A 166 23.14 50.02 -13.49
CA ALA A 166 22.20 50.84 -12.73
C ALA A 166 21.10 51.57 -13.53
N ALA A 167 19.97 51.90 -12.88
CA ALA A 167 19.75 53.23 -12.31
C ALA A 167 18.37 53.38 -11.65
N LYS A 168 18.36 54.26 -10.65
CA LYS A 168 17.27 54.66 -9.76
C LYS A 168 16.33 55.69 -10.42
N HIS A 169 15.09 55.72 -9.91
CA HIS A 169 14.28 56.90 -9.51
C HIS A 169 12.90 57.12 -10.17
N ALA A 170 11.91 57.26 -9.27
CA ALA A 170 10.81 58.24 -9.26
C ALA A 170 9.64 57.99 -10.23
N ARG A 171 8.36 58.33 -9.96
CA ARG A 171 7.65 58.98 -8.84
C ARG A 171 6.14 58.83 -9.11
N SER A 172 5.34 58.90 -8.03
CA SER A 172 4.06 59.63 -7.92
C SER A 172 2.84 59.20 -8.76
N LYS A 173 1.78 58.76 -8.08
CA LYS A 173 0.58 59.59 -7.79
C LYS A 173 -0.20 59.00 -6.62
#